data_AF-A0A820HLA7-F1
#
_entry.id   AF-A0A820HLA7-F1
#
_cell.length_a   1.000
_cell.length_b   1.000
_cell.length_c   1.000
_cell.angle_alpha   90.00
_cell.angle_beta   90.00
_cell.angle_gamma   90.00
#
_symmetry.space_group_name_H-M   'P 1'
#
loop_
_entity.id
_entity.type
_entity.pdbx_description
1 polymer ?
#
loop_
_entity_poly.entity_id
_entity_poly.type
_entity_poly.pdbx_seq_one_letter_code
_entity_poly.pdbx_strand_id
1 'polypeptide(L)'
;KFTINGIYSHETSRLGLSKKYQLGTGNKTENLGHTVTIQLTWNKTSNQFEGKWYVQTNKYRGNDKFQLKFDGRHLSANLNSDDKSLGFTISGGIDKPVHSYFTSIIISYIYENVLIDGVEQLKLYDIILRVNDIDITNMKQETVVDILKRSGEQIKLVNKMR
;
A
#
# COMPACT_ATOMS: atom_id res chain seq x y z
N LYS A 1 -19.08 9.21 -7.88
CA LYS A 1 -17.87 8.42 -8.25
C LYS A 1 -17.29 9.03 -9.52
N PHE A 2 -15.96 9.15 -9.62
CA PHE A 2 -15.28 9.66 -10.81
C PHE A 2 -14.29 8.62 -11.34
N THR A 3 -14.21 8.49 -12.67
CA THR A 3 -13.26 7.59 -13.35
C THR A 3 -11.97 8.32 -13.70
N ILE A 4 -10.83 7.69 -13.43
CA ILE A 4 -9.48 8.14 -13.83
C ILE A 4 -8.94 7.10 -14.81
N ASN A 5 -8.40 7.55 -15.94
CA ASN A 5 -7.76 6.65 -16.90
C ASN A 5 -6.27 6.54 -16.57
N GLY A 6 -5.70 5.34 -16.72
CA GLY A 6 -4.30 5.09 -16.40
C GLY A 6 -3.61 4.16 -17.39
N ILE A 7 -2.31 4.36 -17.59
CA ILE A 7 -1.42 3.48 -18.35
C ILE A 7 -0.18 3.23 -17.50
N TYR A 8 0.18 1.95 -17.34
CA TYR A 8 1.40 1.53 -16.65
C TYR A 8 2.37 0.86 -17.63
N SER A 9 3.65 1.25 -17.57
CA SER A 9 4.73 0.61 -18.33
C SER A 9 5.58 -0.25 -17.40
N HIS A 10 5.62 -1.56 -17.66
CA HIS A 10 6.47 -2.49 -16.91
C HIS A 10 7.97 -2.25 -17.19
N GLU A 11 8.33 -1.81 -18.40
CA GLU A 11 9.73 -1.54 -18.79
C GLU A 11 10.33 -0.35 -18.03
N THR A 12 9.56 0.73 -17.90
CA THR A 12 10.04 1.97 -17.28
C THR A 12 9.57 2.16 -15.85
N SER A 13 8.71 1.27 -15.35
CA SER A 13 8.03 1.39 -14.05
C SER A 13 7.33 2.74 -13.86
N ARG A 14 6.80 3.29 -14.96
CA ARG A 14 6.09 4.59 -14.98
C ARG A 14 4.59 4.37 -15.07
N LEU A 15 3.86 5.16 -14.29
CA LEU A 15 2.40 5.22 -14.26
C LEU A 15 1.95 6.62 -14.70
N GLY A 16 1.21 6.67 -15.81
CA GLY A 16 0.54 7.89 -16.27
C GLY A 16 -0.94 7.81 -15.95
N LEU A 17 -1.49 8.79 -15.23
CA LEU A 17 -2.93 8.92 -14.96
C LEU A 17 -3.45 10.20 -15.59
N SER A 18 -4.71 10.19 -16.03
CA SER A 18 -5.36 11.39 -16.55
C SER A 18 -6.84 11.45 -16.18
N LYS A 19 -7.30 12.67 -15.89
CA LYS A 19 -8.69 12.99 -15.65
C LYS A 19 -9.09 14.20 -16.47
N LYS A 20 -10.11 14.05 -17.31
CA LYS A 20 -10.76 15.16 -18.00
C LYS A 20 -11.93 15.68 -17.16
N TYR A 21 -11.92 16.98 -16.90
CA TYR A 21 -13.01 17.69 -16.24
C TYR A 21 -13.97 18.24 -17.29
N GLN A 22 -15.27 18.10 -17.04
CA GLN A 22 -16.30 18.66 -17.91
C GLN A 22 -16.49 20.15 -17.57
N LEU A 23 -16.50 20.99 -18.60
CA LEU A 23 -16.73 22.43 -18.46
C LEU A 23 -18.06 22.70 -17.75
N GLY A 24 -18.08 23.68 -16.83
CA GLY A 24 -19.30 24.11 -16.14
C GLY A 24 -19.64 23.30 -14.88
N THR A 25 -18.81 22.33 -14.49
CA THR A 25 -18.95 21.57 -13.23
C THR A 25 -18.09 22.20 -12.11
N GLY A 26 -18.56 22.14 -10.87
CA GLY A 26 -17.85 22.74 -9.74
C GLY A 26 -17.73 24.27 -9.84
N ASN A 27 -16.59 24.83 -9.42
CA ASN A 27 -16.35 26.26 -9.52
C ASN A 27 -16.10 26.68 -10.98
N LYS A 28 -17.06 27.41 -11.58
CA LYS A 28 -17.02 27.82 -13.00
C LYS A 28 -15.88 28.78 -13.35
N THR A 29 -15.35 29.53 -12.38
CA THR A 29 -14.22 30.44 -12.63
C THR A 29 -12.89 29.70 -12.75
N GLU A 30 -12.80 28.50 -12.17
CA GLU A 30 -11.59 27.67 -12.09
C GLU A 30 -11.66 26.46 -13.03
N ASN A 31 -12.83 25.81 -13.13
CA ASN A 31 -13.01 24.65 -13.98
C ASN A 31 -13.37 25.04 -15.42
N LEU A 32 -12.32 25.24 -16.21
CA LEU A 32 -12.39 25.62 -17.62
C LEU A 32 -12.47 24.42 -18.58
N GLY A 33 -12.83 23.23 -18.08
CA GLY A 33 -12.91 22.02 -18.89
C GLY A 33 -11.53 21.52 -19.33
N HIS A 34 -10.70 21.12 -18.36
CA HIS A 34 -9.30 20.79 -18.58
C HIS A 34 -8.96 19.34 -18.23
N THR A 35 -7.79 18.90 -18.68
CA THR A 35 -7.24 17.60 -18.29
C THR A 35 -6.17 17.80 -17.24
N VAL A 36 -6.30 17.09 -16.12
CA VAL A 36 -5.21 16.91 -15.16
C VAL A 36 -4.50 15.62 -15.50
N THR A 37 -3.19 15.68 -15.65
CA THR A 37 -2.33 14.51 -15.83
C THR A 37 -1.46 14.31 -14.60
N ILE A 38 -1.20 13.05 -14.24
CA ILE A 38 -0.30 12.69 -13.16
C ILE A 38 0.73 11.74 -13.74
N GLN A 39 2.00 12.05 -13.55
CA GLN A 39 3.10 11.22 -14.03
C GLN A 39 3.90 10.76 -12.82
N LEU A 40 3.93 9.45 -12.61
CA LEU A 40 4.58 8.83 -11.47
C LEU A 40 5.60 7.80 -11.94
N THR A 41 6.67 7.65 -11.17
CA THR A 41 7.66 6.59 -11.35
C THR A 41 7.75 5.81 -10.05
N TRP A 42 7.86 4.49 -10.15
CA TRP A 42 8.12 3.65 -8.99
C TRP A 42 9.50 3.92 -8.44
N ASN A 43 9.57 4.39 -7.20
CA ASN A 43 10.81 4.56 -6.46
C ASN A 43 11.07 3.28 -5.66
N LYS A 44 12.10 2.52 -6.05
CA LYS A 44 12.47 1.25 -5.40
C LYS A 44 12.98 1.44 -3.97
N THR A 45 13.56 2.59 -3.66
CA THR A 45 14.12 2.89 -2.34
C THR A 45 13.03 3.26 -1.33
N SER A 46 12.07 4.10 -1.73
CA SER A 46 10.94 4.48 -0.89
C SER A 46 9.74 3.55 -1.02
N ASN A 47 9.81 2.57 -1.93
CA ASN A 47 8.76 1.58 -2.21
C ASN A 47 7.41 2.23 -2.55
N GLN A 48 7.44 3.35 -3.27
CA GLN A 48 6.28 4.19 -3.54
C GLN A 48 6.32 4.78 -4.95
N PHE A 49 5.14 5.07 -5.50
CA PHE A 49 5.02 5.88 -6.70
C PHE A 49 5.16 7.36 -6.35
N GLU A 50 6.13 8.01 -7.00
CA GLU A 50 6.44 9.42 -6.79
C GLU A 50 6.41 10.18 -8.10
N GLY A 51 5.96 11.42 -8.08
CA GLY A 51 6.04 12.29 -9.23
C GLY A 51 5.23 13.56 -9.06
N LYS A 52 4.65 14.06 -10.14
CA LYS A 52 3.93 15.33 -10.17
C LYS A 52 2.59 15.20 -10.86
N TRP A 53 1.66 16.06 -10.46
CA TRP A 53 0.48 16.35 -11.26
C TRP A 53 0.75 17.59 -12.12
N TYR A 54 0.05 17.70 -13.25
CA TYR A 54 0.13 18.82 -14.17
C TYR A 54 -1.28 19.22 -14.63
N VAL A 55 -1.50 20.53 -14.76
CA VAL A 55 -2.71 21.09 -15.37
C VAL A 55 -2.34 22.26 -16.26
N GLN A 56 -3.02 22.36 -17.38
CA GLN A 56 -2.92 23.50 -18.28
C GLN A 56 -4.30 23.85 -18.81
N THR A 57 -4.66 25.11 -18.65
CA THR A 57 -5.89 25.71 -19.18
C THR A 57 -5.54 26.94 -20.02
N ASN A 58 -6.55 27.63 -20.53
CA ASN A 58 -6.37 28.95 -21.16
C ASN A 58 -6.06 30.08 -20.16
N LYS A 59 -6.33 29.91 -18.86
CA LYS A 59 -6.10 30.94 -17.82
C LYS A 59 -4.91 30.67 -16.92
N TYR A 60 -4.55 29.40 -16.70
CA TYR A 60 -3.49 29.06 -15.75
C TYR A 60 -2.78 27.75 -16.12
N ARG A 61 -1.59 27.60 -15.55
CA ARG A 61 -0.78 26.38 -15.61
C ARG A 61 -0.26 26.10 -14.21
N GLY A 62 -0.27 24.83 -13.82
CA GLY A 62 0.16 24.41 -12.49
C GLY A 62 0.75 23.02 -12.51
N ASN A 63 1.69 22.78 -11.61
CA ASN A 63 2.19 21.45 -11.29
C ASN A 63 2.68 21.45 -9.85
N ASP A 64 2.54 20.31 -9.18
CA ASP A 64 3.15 20.09 -7.87
C ASP A 64 3.36 18.58 -7.63
N LYS A 65 4.08 18.24 -6.56
CA LYS A 65 4.33 16.86 -6.15
C LYS A 65 3.01 16.12 -5.92
N PHE A 66 2.94 14.91 -6.43
CA PHE A 66 1.88 13.96 -6.16
C PHE A 66 2.49 12.69 -5.55
N GLN A 67 1.85 12.19 -4.50
CA GLN A 67 2.21 10.92 -3.87
C GLN A 67 0.97 10.04 -3.80
N LEU A 68 1.07 8.84 -4.38
CA LEU A 68 0.09 7.80 -4.13
C LEU A 68 0.36 7.23 -2.74
N LYS A 69 -0.48 7.58 -1.77
CA LYS A 69 -0.50 6.90 -0.48
C LYS A 69 -1.54 5.79 -0.56
N PHE A 70 -1.09 4.55 -0.39
CA PHE A 70 -2.02 3.47 -0.13
C PHE A 70 -2.54 3.66 1.29
N ASP A 71 -3.85 3.85 1.41
CA ASP A 71 -4.57 3.79 2.68
C ASP A 71 -4.67 2.32 3.11
N GLY A 72 -3.51 1.70 3.38
CA GLY A 72 -3.46 0.41 4.05
C GLY A 72 -4.10 0.57 5.42
N ARG A 73 -4.89 -0.40 5.87
CA ARG A 73 -5.42 -0.36 7.23
C ARG A 73 -4.23 -0.46 8.18
N HIS A 74 -4.15 0.48 9.10
CA HIS A 74 -3.23 0.41 10.21
C HIS A 74 -3.89 -0.43 11.30
N LEU A 75 -3.38 -1.64 11.51
CA LEU A 75 -3.81 -2.53 12.59
C LEU A 75 -2.72 -2.55 13.65
N SER A 76 -2.90 -1.85 14.75
CA SER A 76 -2.07 -2.06 15.94
C SER A 76 -2.55 -3.30 16.66
N ALA A 77 -1.70 -4.32 16.79
CA ALA A 77 -1.97 -5.48 17.62
C ALA A 77 -1.03 -5.48 18.83
N ASN A 78 -1.57 -5.67 20.03
CA ASN A 78 -0.75 -5.86 21.23
C ASN A 78 -0.46 -7.36 21.34
N LEU A 79 0.72 -7.79 20.88
CA LEU A 79 1.11 -9.20 20.77
C LEU A 79 2.03 -9.56 21.94
N ASN A 80 1.50 -10.20 22.99
CA ASN A 80 2.33 -10.68 24.09
C ASN A 80 3.27 -11.80 23.60
N SER A 81 4.56 -11.49 23.52
CA SER A 81 5.59 -12.40 23.02
C SER A 81 5.93 -13.55 23.97
N ASP A 82 5.42 -13.52 25.20
CA ASP A 82 5.87 -14.40 26.27
C ASP A 82 5.44 -15.87 26.10
N ASP A 83 4.48 -16.18 25.21
CA ASP A 83 4.30 -17.56 24.73
C ASP A 83 3.73 -17.66 23.30
N LYS A 84 4.65 -17.58 22.33
CA LYS A 84 4.72 -18.37 21.07
C LYS A 84 3.59 -18.34 20.04
N SER A 85 2.55 -17.52 20.13
CA SER A 85 1.63 -17.39 19.00
C SER A 85 1.13 -15.96 18.80
N LEU A 86 1.33 -15.43 17.59
CA LEU A 86 0.80 -14.12 17.18
C LEU A 86 -0.71 -14.19 16.86
N GLY A 87 -1.35 -15.34 17.04
CA GLY A 87 -2.73 -15.60 16.61
C GLY A 87 -2.89 -15.80 15.09
N PHE A 88 -1.80 -15.72 14.31
CA PHE A 88 -1.82 -15.97 12.87
C PHE A 88 -0.49 -16.54 12.36
N THR A 89 -0.51 -17.06 11.14
CA THR A 89 0.66 -17.55 10.40
C THR A 89 0.86 -16.71 9.13
N ILE A 90 2.12 -16.47 8.77
CA ILE A 90 2.49 -15.79 7.52
C ILE A 90 3.06 -16.73 6.46
N SER A 91 2.84 -16.40 5.19
CA SER A 91 3.45 -17.05 4.02
C SER A 91 3.86 -15.99 2.99
N GLY A 92 4.65 -16.38 1.99
CA GLY A 92 5.22 -15.43 1.03
C GLY A 92 6.63 -14.99 1.43
N GLY A 93 7.10 -13.93 0.80
CA GLY A 93 8.49 -13.48 0.83
C GLY A 93 9.16 -13.66 -0.53
N ILE A 94 10.21 -12.88 -0.78
CA ILE A 94 10.99 -12.98 -2.03
C ILE A 94 11.71 -14.34 -2.19
N ASP A 95 11.97 -15.01 -1.07
CA ASP A 95 12.57 -16.33 -0.95
C ASP A 95 11.54 -17.46 -1.05
N LYS A 96 10.27 -17.19 -0.70
CA LYS A 96 9.18 -18.19 -0.64
C LYS A 96 7.89 -17.65 -1.27
N PRO A 97 7.89 -17.36 -2.57
CA PRO A 97 6.70 -16.87 -3.26
C PRO A 97 5.54 -17.86 -3.16
N VAL A 98 4.33 -17.37 -2.87
CA VAL A 98 3.11 -18.20 -2.81
C VAL A 98 2.66 -18.61 -4.22
N HIS A 99 2.94 -17.75 -5.21
CA HIS A 99 2.75 -18.01 -6.63
C HIS A 99 3.86 -17.28 -7.41
N SER A 100 4.12 -17.66 -8.66
CA SER A 100 5.27 -17.18 -9.45
C SER A 100 5.43 -15.64 -9.55
N TYR A 101 4.36 -14.88 -9.30
CA TYR A 101 4.36 -13.41 -9.32
C TYR A 101 3.93 -12.77 -7.99
N PHE A 102 3.83 -13.57 -6.92
CA PHE A 102 3.29 -13.12 -5.65
C PHE A 102 4.24 -13.47 -4.49
N THR A 103 5.18 -12.55 -4.26
CA THR A 103 6.21 -12.60 -3.22
C THR A 103 5.82 -11.85 -1.95
N SER A 104 4.66 -11.21 -1.90
CA SER A 104 4.23 -10.45 -0.73
C SER A 104 4.01 -11.33 0.49
N ILE A 105 4.30 -10.81 1.68
CA ILE A 105 3.98 -11.47 2.95
C ILE A 105 2.47 -11.40 3.17
N ILE A 106 1.84 -12.56 3.36
CA ILE A 106 0.40 -12.68 3.59
C ILE A 106 0.08 -13.45 4.85
N ILE A 107 -1.09 -13.22 5.40
CA ILE A 107 -1.69 -14.10 6.41
C ILE A 107 -2.21 -15.36 5.71
N SER A 108 -1.63 -16.51 6.05
CA SER A 108 -2.01 -17.82 5.51
C SER A 108 -2.85 -18.65 6.46
N TYR A 109 -2.93 -18.26 7.72
CA TYR A 109 -3.80 -18.88 8.71
C TYR A 109 -4.08 -17.90 9.85
N ILE A 110 -5.28 -17.94 10.41
CA ILE A 110 -5.66 -17.24 11.64
C ILE A 110 -6.16 -18.30 12.60
N TYR A 111 -5.58 -18.36 13.80
CA TYR A 111 -5.93 -19.35 14.80
C TYR A 111 -7.27 -18.98 15.43
N GLU A 112 -8.26 -19.84 15.24
CA GLU A 112 -9.56 -19.70 15.88
C GLU A 112 -9.42 -19.79 17.41
N ASN A 113 -10.24 -19.03 18.14
CA ASN A 113 -10.28 -18.96 19.61
C ASN A 113 -9.08 -18.28 20.29
N VAL A 114 -8.19 -17.63 19.52
CA VAL A 114 -7.13 -16.78 20.07
C VAL A 114 -7.63 -15.33 20.10
N LEU A 115 -8.03 -14.86 21.28
CA LEU A 115 -8.46 -13.47 21.50
C LEU A 115 -7.24 -12.58 21.74
N ILE A 116 -6.64 -12.11 20.64
CA ILE A 116 -5.58 -11.11 20.68
C ILE A 116 -6.11 -9.81 20.07
N ASP A 117 -5.95 -8.73 20.83
CA ASP A 117 -6.38 -7.39 20.43
C ASP A 117 -5.78 -7.01 19.07
N GLY A 118 -6.64 -6.64 18.13
CA GLY A 118 -6.30 -6.32 16.75
C GLY A 118 -6.19 -7.52 15.78
N VAL A 119 -5.98 -8.76 16.25
CA VAL A 119 -5.92 -9.94 15.36
C VAL A 119 -7.29 -10.29 14.79
N GLU A 120 -8.36 -10.05 15.54
CA GLU A 120 -9.76 -10.19 15.10
C GLU A 120 -10.12 -9.35 13.87
N GLN A 121 -9.33 -8.32 13.57
CA GLN A 121 -9.54 -7.44 12.41
C GLN A 121 -8.75 -7.90 11.17
N LEU A 122 -7.80 -8.83 11.34
CA LEU A 122 -7.07 -9.46 10.26
C LEU A 122 -7.96 -10.45 9.53
N LYS A 123 -7.73 -10.58 8.22
CA LYS A 123 -8.39 -11.57 7.38
C LYS A 123 -7.37 -12.50 6.73
N LEU A 124 -7.82 -13.72 6.46
CA LEU A 124 -7.07 -14.66 5.65
C LEU A 124 -6.73 -14.01 4.30
N TYR A 125 -5.47 -14.13 3.89
CA TYR A 125 -4.89 -13.52 2.69
C TYR A 125 -4.69 -12.01 2.70
N ASP A 126 -4.84 -11.34 3.84
CA ASP A 126 -4.36 -9.97 4.01
C ASP A 126 -2.85 -9.89 3.73
N ILE A 127 -2.44 -8.85 3.01
CA ILE A 127 -1.03 -8.59 2.71
C ILE A 127 -0.46 -7.70 3.81
N ILE A 128 0.58 -8.16 4.51
CA ILE A 128 1.29 -7.34 5.49
C ILE A 128 2.35 -6.51 4.77
N LEU A 129 2.26 -5.20 4.94
CA LEU A 129 3.13 -4.21 4.32
C LEU A 129 4.21 -3.73 5.29
N ARG A 130 3.87 -3.61 6.58
CA ARG A 130 4.80 -3.12 7.62
C ARG A 130 4.62 -3.87 8.93
N VAL A 131 5.71 -3.99 9.67
CA VAL A 131 5.75 -4.43 11.07
C VAL A 131 6.45 -3.32 11.86
N ASN A 132 5.76 -2.76 12.83
CA ASN A 132 6.12 -1.51 13.50
C ASN A 132 6.44 -0.42 12.45
N ASP A 133 7.64 0.16 12.54
CA ASP A 133 8.09 1.19 11.62
C ASP A 133 8.89 0.65 10.42
N ILE A 134 8.94 -0.68 10.26
CA ILE A 134 9.73 -1.36 9.22
C ILE A 134 8.82 -1.75 8.05
N ASP A 135 9.17 -1.29 6.85
CA ASP A 135 8.57 -1.76 5.59
C ASP A 135 9.12 -3.14 5.22
N ILE A 136 8.23 -4.10 4.98
CA ILE A 136 8.57 -5.51 4.74
C ILE A 136 8.19 -6.02 3.34
N THR A 137 7.65 -5.20 2.43
CA THR A 137 6.99 -5.71 1.21
C THR A 137 7.89 -6.50 0.25
N ASN A 138 9.21 -6.32 0.32
CA ASN A 138 10.21 -7.00 -0.51
C ASN A 138 11.25 -7.75 0.33
N MET A 139 10.88 -8.17 1.53
CA MET A 139 11.76 -8.94 2.41
C MET A 139 11.60 -10.44 2.21
N LYS A 140 12.61 -11.18 2.65
CA LYS A 140 12.50 -12.63 2.81
C LYS A 140 11.57 -12.97 3.97
N GLN A 141 10.88 -14.10 3.88
CA GLN A 141 10.02 -14.58 4.95
C GLN A 141 10.80 -14.75 6.25
N GLU A 142 12.01 -15.32 6.19
CA GLU A 142 12.86 -15.55 7.36
C GLU A 142 13.16 -14.25 8.11
N THR A 143 13.47 -13.18 7.37
CA THR A 143 13.77 -11.86 7.94
C THR A 143 12.54 -11.25 8.62
N VAL A 144 11.37 -11.41 8.01
CA VAL A 144 10.11 -10.91 8.59
C VAL A 144 9.73 -11.66 9.86
N VAL A 145 9.96 -12.99 9.89
CA VAL A 145 9.78 -13.79 11.11
C VAL A 145 10.70 -13.31 12.22
N ASP A 146 11.95 -13.00 11.92
CA ASP A 146 12.89 -12.47 12.91
C ASP A 146 12.50 -11.08 13.43
N ILE A 147 11.98 -10.21 12.55
CA ILE A 147 11.45 -8.89 12.96
C ILE A 147 10.27 -9.07 13.92
N LEU A 148 9.30 -9.93 13.59
CA LEU A 148 8.13 -10.18 14.45
C LEU A 148 8.56 -10.72 15.83
N LYS A 149 9.50 -11.66 15.88
CA LYS A 149 10.03 -12.21 17.15
C LYS A 149 10.73 -11.18 18.01
N ARG A 150 11.40 -10.19 17.40
CA ARG A 150 12.15 -9.13 18.11
C ARG A 150 11.30 -7.91 18.46
N SER A 151 10.05 -7.85 18.00
CA SER A 151 9.20 -6.66 18.12
C SER A 151 8.60 -6.44 19.51
N GLY A 152 8.84 -7.33 20.48
CA GLY A 152 8.38 -7.19 21.87
C GLY A 152 6.87 -7.38 22.03
N GLU A 153 6.31 -6.85 23.12
CA GLU A 153 4.89 -7.03 23.53
C GLU A 153 3.88 -6.25 22.65
N GLN A 154 4.32 -5.26 21.88
CA GLN A 154 3.44 -4.45 21.03
C GLN A 154 3.92 -4.46 19.59
N ILE A 155 3.05 -4.93 18.68
CA ILE A 155 3.37 -5.09 17.27
C ILE A 155 2.34 -4.37 16.42
N LYS A 156 2.75 -3.28 15.79
CA LYS A 156 1.89 -2.54 14.86
C LYS A 156 2.01 -3.11 13.45
N LEU A 157 0.94 -3.65 12.90
CA LEU A 157 0.89 -4.12 11.53
C LEU A 157 0.24 -3.07 10.63
N VAL A 158 0.72 -2.99 9.40
CA VAL A 158 -0.01 -2.29 8.33
C VAL A 158 -0.33 -3.31 7.28
N ASN A 159 -1.62 -3.52 7.00
CA ASN A 159 -2.07 -4.51 6.05
C ASN A 159 -2.91 -3.90 4.92
N LYS A 160 -2.99 -4.63 3.83
CA LYS A 160 -3.91 -4.38 2.72
C LYS A 160 -4.82 -5.59 2.56
N MET A 161 -6.13 -5.38 2.68
CA MET A 161 -7.11 -6.41 2.33
C MET A 161 -7.02 -6.72 0.84
N ARG A 162 -7.07 -8.01 0.52
CA ARG A 162 -7.18 -8.49 -0.85
C ARG A 162 -8.60 -8.36 -1.39
#